data_AF-A0A9W8I5P8-F1
#
_entry.id   AF-A0A9W8I5P8-F1
#
_cell.length_a   1.000
_cell.length_b   1.000
_cell.length_c   1.000
_cell.angle_alpha   90.00
_cell.angle_beta   90.00
_cell.angle_gamma   90.00
#
_symmetry.space_group_name_H-M   'P 1'
#
loop_
_entity.id
_entity.type
_entity.pdbx_description
1 polymer ?
#
loop_
_entity_poly.entity_id
_entity_poly.type
_entity_poly.pdbx_seq_one_letter_code
_entity_poly.pdbx_strand_id
1 'polypeptide(L)'
;MSQHNIEIKSPDEVKSYPATIKVYTRTGDKGSSALFTGERRSKDDAVFEALGTTDELSSMLGLAIAHMDSNSPLVSRLEQIQCLLQDVGSNVATP
;
A
#
# COMPACT_ATOMS: atom_id res chain seq x y z
N MET A 1 28.09 -16.23 50.24
CA MET A 1 26.77 -15.91 49.66
C MET A 1 26.95 -14.62 48.87
N SER A 2 26.80 -14.50 47.56
CA SER A 2 26.35 -15.39 46.49
C SER A 2 27.06 -14.90 45.22
N GLN A 3 27.76 -15.79 44.48
CA GLN A 3 28.31 -15.44 43.16
C GLN A 3 27.14 -15.34 42.18
N HIS A 4 26.97 -14.18 41.54
CA HIS A 4 26.03 -14.01 40.43
C HIS A 4 26.64 -14.65 39.18
N ASN A 5 26.17 -15.85 38.81
CA ASN A 5 26.44 -16.44 37.51
C ASN A 5 25.66 -15.66 36.44
N ILE A 6 26.37 -14.97 35.56
CA ILE A 6 25.82 -14.43 34.32
C ILE A 6 25.83 -15.59 33.32
N GLU A 7 24.65 -16.16 33.07
CA GLU A 7 24.46 -17.19 32.06
C GLU A 7 24.50 -16.53 30.66
N ILE A 8 25.66 -16.58 30.03
CA ILE A 8 25.84 -16.16 28.63
C ILE A 8 25.20 -17.24 27.76
N LYS A 9 23.98 -17.00 27.26
CA LYS A 9 23.32 -17.87 26.26
C LYS A 9 24.16 -17.95 24.98
N SER A 10 24.18 -19.14 24.36
CA SER A 10 25.02 -19.43 23.19
C SER A 10 24.65 -18.57 21.96
N PRO A 11 25.60 -18.33 21.04
CA PRO A 11 25.37 -17.54 19.81
C PRO A 11 24.30 -18.10 18.85
N ASP A 12 23.75 -19.29 19.10
CA ASP A 12 22.85 -20.01 18.20
C ASP A 12 21.36 -19.65 18.38
N GLU A 13 21.02 -18.77 19.33
CA GLU A 13 19.65 -18.26 19.51
C GLU A 13 19.32 -17.14 18.49
N VAL A 14 19.61 -17.35 17.20
CA VAL A 14 19.22 -16.45 16.11
C VAL A 14 17.71 -16.63 15.86
N LYS A 15 16.91 -15.69 16.39
CA LYS A 15 15.48 -15.58 16.06
C LYS A 15 15.32 -15.42 14.54
N SER A 16 14.76 -16.44 13.88
CA SER A 16 14.32 -16.37 12.48
C SER A 16 13.15 -15.39 12.39
N TYR A 17 13.43 -14.16 11.96
CA TYR A 17 12.38 -13.21 11.61
C TYR A 17 11.71 -13.71 10.32
N PRO A 18 10.37 -13.74 10.23
CA PRO A 18 9.68 -14.12 9.01
C PRO A 18 10.20 -13.28 7.84
N ALA A 19 10.50 -13.95 6.74
CA ALA A 19 11.03 -13.32 5.54
C ALA A 19 10.11 -12.16 5.12
N THR A 20 10.68 -10.95 5.01
CA THR A 20 9.94 -9.75 4.63
C THR A 20 9.33 -9.96 3.24
N ILE A 21 7.99 -9.93 3.14
CA ILE A 21 7.30 -10.00 1.86
C ILE A 21 7.74 -8.81 1.01
N LYS A 22 8.26 -9.10 -0.19
CA LYS A 22 8.67 -8.07 -1.14
C LYS A 22 7.43 -7.51 -1.83
N VAL A 23 7.25 -6.20 -1.75
CA VAL A 23 6.19 -5.49 -2.49
C VAL A 23 6.47 -5.47 -3.99
N TYR A 24 7.73 -5.62 -4.41
CA TYR A 24 8.12 -5.63 -5.83
C TYR A 24 8.19 -7.05 -6.41
N THR A 25 7.52 -7.25 -7.55
CA THR A 25 7.47 -8.54 -8.27
C THR A 25 8.26 -8.52 -9.59
N ARG A 26 8.58 -7.33 -10.13
CA ARG A 26 9.22 -7.10 -11.44
C ARG A 26 8.42 -7.58 -12.66
N THR A 27 7.18 -8.01 -12.48
CA THR A 27 6.32 -8.45 -13.59
C THR A 27 5.90 -7.27 -14.49
N GLY A 28 6.05 -6.03 -14.00
CA GLY A 28 5.72 -4.81 -14.72
C GLY A 28 6.84 -4.20 -15.56
N ASP A 29 8.05 -4.77 -15.53
CA ASP A 29 9.26 -4.14 -16.10
C ASP A 29 9.24 -4.07 -17.64
N LYS A 30 8.42 -4.91 -18.28
CA LYS A 30 8.22 -4.91 -19.74
C LYS A 30 7.10 -3.97 -20.21
N GLY A 31 6.68 -3.00 -19.40
CA GLY A 31 5.68 -2.01 -19.78
C GLY A 31 4.23 -2.51 -19.78
N SER A 32 3.94 -3.68 -19.21
CA SER A 32 2.57 -4.21 -19.05
C SER A 32 2.23 -4.41 -17.58
N SER A 33 0.95 -4.41 -17.24
CA SER A 33 0.45 -4.77 -15.91
C SER A 33 -0.77 -5.68 -16.03
N ALA A 34 -1.17 -6.33 -14.95
CA ALA A 34 -2.34 -7.20 -14.91
C ALA A 34 -3.52 -6.46 -14.26
N LEU A 35 -4.71 -6.62 -14.84
CA LEU A 35 -5.99 -6.26 -14.22
C LEU A 35 -6.35 -7.26 -13.12
N PHE A 36 -7.40 -6.96 -12.35
CA PHE A 36 -7.89 -7.86 -11.30
C PHE A 36 -8.31 -9.24 -11.86
N THR A 37 -8.78 -9.27 -13.10
CA THR A 37 -9.15 -10.49 -13.83
C THR A 37 -7.94 -11.37 -14.23
N GLY A 38 -6.71 -10.88 -14.06
CA GLY A 38 -5.49 -11.52 -14.53
C GLY A 38 -5.11 -11.20 -15.98
N GLU A 39 -6.00 -10.52 -16.73
CA GLU A 39 -5.70 -10.03 -18.08
C GLU A 39 -4.54 -9.03 -18.03
N ARG A 40 -3.57 -9.14 -18.95
CA ARG A 40 -2.45 -8.20 -19.04
C ARG A 40 -2.62 -7.21 -20.16
N ARG A 41 -2.53 -5.91 -19.85
CA ARG A 41 -2.58 -4.81 -20.83
C ARG A 41 -1.33 -3.94 -20.74
N SER A 42 -1.09 -3.12 -21.76
CA SER A 42 -0.04 -2.09 -21.73
C SER A 42 -0.29 -1.14 -20.58
N LYS A 43 0.76 -0.61 -19.93
CA LYS A 43 0.60 0.43 -18.90
C LYS A 43 -0.03 1.72 -19.42
N ASP A 44 0.07 1.96 -20.73
CA ASP A 44 -0.53 3.13 -21.40
C ASP A 44 -2.01 2.90 -21.78
N ASP A 45 -2.60 1.75 -21.40
CA ASP A 45 -4.02 1.48 -21.60
C ASP A 45 -4.88 2.43 -20.76
N ALA A 46 -6.02 2.88 -21.32
CA ALA A 46 -6.92 3.82 -20.67
C ALA A 46 -7.41 3.34 -19.29
N VAL A 47 -7.49 2.03 -19.05
CA VAL A 47 -7.84 1.49 -17.73
C VAL A 47 -6.79 1.83 -16.69
N PHE A 48 -5.50 1.70 -17.01
CA PHE A 48 -4.43 2.04 -16.07
C PHE A 48 -4.26 3.55 -15.89
N GLU A 49 -4.52 4.33 -16.94
CA GLU A 49 -4.58 5.80 -16.81
C GLU A 49 -5.68 6.23 -15.83
N ALA A 50 -6.87 5.64 -15.94
CA ALA A 50 -7.97 5.90 -15.02
C ALA A 50 -7.67 5.46 -13.58
N LEU A 51 -7.05 4.27 -13.40
CA LEU A 51 -6.60 3.79 -12.09
C LEU A 51 -5.55 4.71 -11.49
N GLY A 52 -4.54 5.11 -12.26
CA GLY A 52 -3.46 6.00 -11.82
C GLY A 52 -3.98 7.38 -11.43
N THR A 53 -4.83 7.98 -12.25
CA THR A 53 -5.45 9.30 -11.95
C THR A 53 -6.29 9.24 -10.67
N THR A 54 -7.02 8.15 -10.46
CA THR A 54 -7.84 7.95 -9.25
C THR A 54 -6.97 7.80 -8.00
N ASP A 55 -5.87 7.05 -8.09
CA ASP A 55 -4.89 6.87 -7.00
C ASP A 55 -4.15 8.18 -6.67
N GLU A 56 -3.80 8.96 -7.69
CA GLU A 56 -3.20 10.29 -7.52
C GLU A 56 -4.15 11.24 -6.79
N LEU A 57 -5.44 11.28 -7.20
CA LEU A 57 -6.45 12.08 -6.51
C LEU A 57 -6.58 11.68 -5.04
N SER A 58 -6.68 10.38 -4.76
CA SER A 58 -6.78 9.88 -3.38
C SER A 58 -5.56 10.29 -2.53
N SER A 59 -4.36 10.18 -3.10
CA SER A 59 -3.11 10.60 -2.44
C SER A 59 -3.08 12.10 -2.15
N MET A 60 -3.57 12.93 -3.08
CA MET A 60 -3.67 14.38 -2.89
C MET A 60 -4.68 14.75 -1.81
N LEU A 61 -5.79 14.03 -1.67
CA LEU A 61 -6.71 14.20 -0.55
C LEU A 61 -6.03 13.87 0.79
N GLY A 62 -5.20 12.83 0.82
CA GLY A 62 -4.46 12.43 2.02
C GLY A 62 -3.46 13.50 2.45
N LEU A 63 -2.76 14.09 1.47
CA LEU A 63 -1.87 15.21 1.70
C LEU A 63 -2.63 16.44 2.23
N ALA A 64 -3.81 16.73 1.68
CA ALA A 64 -4.65 17.82 2.17
C ALA A 64 -5.09 17.60 3.62
N ILE A 65 -5.58 16.39 3.95
CA ILE A 65 -5.97 16.01 5.31
C ILE A 65 -4.81 16.19 6.30
N ALA A 66 -3.58 15.82 5.91
CA ALA A 66 -2.40 15.94 6.76
C ALA A 66 -2.06 17.39 7.16
N HIS A 67 -2.56 18.39 6.42
CA HIS A 67 -2.36 19.81 6.71
C HIS A 67 -3.56 20.47 7.40
N MET A 68 -4.62 19.72 7.69
CA MET A 68 -5.84 20.23 8.30
C MET A 68 -5.85 20.03 9.82
N ASP A 69 -6.68 20.82 10.53
CA ASP A 69 -7.02 20.52 11.92
C ASP A 69 -7.80 19.21 12.00
N SER A 70 -7.38 18.30 12.88
CA SER A 70 -7.98 16.97 13.05
C SER A 70 -9.44 17.01 13.50
N ASN A 71 -9.89 18.12 14.11
CA ASN A 71 -11.29 18.31 14.52
C ASN A 71 -12.15 18.92 13.40
N SER A 72 -11.57 19.22 12.24
CA SER A 72 -12.32 19.75 11.11
C SER A 72 -13.33 18.70 10.61
N PRO A 73 -14.63 19.04 10.50
CA PRO A 73 -15.64 18.13 9.98
C PRO A 73 -15.42 17.75 8.50
N LEU A 74 -14.49 18.42 7.82
CA LEU A 74 -14.09 18.09 6.46
C LEU A 74 -13.16 16.87 6.40
N VAL A 75 -12.37 16.59 7.45
CA VAL A 75 -11.45 15.43 7.45
C VAL A 75 -12.22 14.14 7.24
N SER A 76 -13.26 13.90 8.03
CA SER A 76 -14.09 12.69 7.92
C SER A 76 -14.79 12.58 6.57
N ARG A 77 -15.18 13.71 5.95
CA ARG A 77 -15.75 13.69 4.59
C ARG A 77 -14.71 13.34 3.54
N LEU A 78 -13.50 13.87 3.64
CA LEU A 78 -12.42 13.56 2.69
C LEU A 78 -11.97 12.10 2.80
N GLU A 79 -11.90 11.56 4.02
CA GLU A 79 -11.65 10.13 4.25
C GLU A 79 -12.74 9.25 3.61
N GLN A 80 -14.02 9.62 3.76
CA GLN A 80 -15.12 8.92 3.08
C GLN A 80 -14.97 8.98 1.55
N ILE A 81 -14.55 10.12 1.00
CA ILE A 81 -14.28 10.24 -0.44
C ILE A 81 -13.12 9.33 -0.86
N GLN A 82 -12.05 9.23 -0.08
CA GLN A 82 -10.94 8.30 -0.37
C GLN A 82 -11.42 6.84 -0.42
N CYS A 83 -12.29 6.42 0.51
CA CYS A 83 -12.89 5.09 0.46
C CYS A 83 -13.72 4.89 -0.82
N LEU A 84 -14.54 5.87 -1.19
CA LEU A 84 -15.32 5.81 -2.43
C LEU A 84 -14.42 5.74 -3.68
N LEU A 85 -13.28 6.44 -3.68
CA LEU A 85 -12.31 6.36 -4.78
C LEU A 85 -11.67 4.96 -4.88
N GLN A 86 -11.46 4.25 -3.76
CA GLN A 86 -11.02 2.86 -3.78
C GLN A 86 -12.08 1.92 -4.39
N ASP A 87 -13.36 2.14 -4.09
CA ASP A 87 -14.45 1.38 -4.70
C ASP A 87 -14.52 1.65 -6.22
N VAL A 88 -14.38 2.90 -6.64
CA VAL A 88 -14.28 3.28 -8.06
C VAL A 88 -13.09 2.57 -8.72
N GLY A 89 -11.91 2.63 -8.10
CA GLY A 89 -10.71 1.93 -8.60
C GLY A 89 -10.93 0.42 -8.75
N SER A 90 -11.64 -0.21 -7.80
CA SER A 90 -11.96 -1.63 -7.85
C SER A 90 -12.86 -2.00 -9.04
N ASN A 91 -13.85 -1.15 -9.33
CA ASN A 91 -14.72 -1.32 -10.49
C ASN A 91 -13.97 -1.11 -11.80
N VAL A 92 -13.11 -0.08 -11.89
CA VAL A 92 -12.30 0.18 -13.09
C VAL A 92 -11.29 -0.95 -13.36
N ALA A 93 -10.71 -1.55 -12.31
CA ALA A 93 -9.79 -2.68 -12.43
C ALA A 93 -10.47 -3.99 -12.85
N THR A 94 -11.81 -4.04 -12.85
CA THR A 94 -12.63 -5.21 -13.18
C THR A 94 -13.65 -4.89 -14.30
N PRO A 95 -13.17 -4.54 -15.51
CA PRO A 95 -14.02 -4.18 -16.64
C PRO A 95 -14.82 -5.37 -17.20
#